data_AF-A0A5A7S352-F1
#
_entry.id   AF-A0A5A7S352-F1
#
_cell.length_a   1.000
_cell.length_b   1.000
_cell.length_c   1.000
_cell.angle_alpha   90.00
_cell.angle_beta   90.00
_cell.angle_gamma   90.00
#
_symmetry.space_group_name_H-M   'P 1'
#
loop_
_entity.id
_entity.type
_entity.pdbx_description
1 polymer ?
#
loop_
_entity_poly.entity_id
_entity_poly.type
_entity_poly.pdbx_seq_one_letter_code
_entity_poly.pdbx_strand_id
1 'polypeptide(L)'
;MRTEALLLAIIVLIISVAWSLQADAKDIIVDKSGGGDFTTISEAIANAVDGDRIIVRPGIYQENVLVDKNVSIEGENRETTVIEASSDGHTVKLYKLAHCTISNLTIQNAIGTGNDNIYLDECSNVTIRDCTIRNSASSDGISLYRCSYITITNCSILSNKQGNGIFFIFSSNCVVKNNNISGNLVGIFLQYQSCDNTISGNIIKENGYIGVRISASGTSTYNPSGNVITENIFTLNGQNAEDTTDGLNFWYNPETKQGNYWDDYQGKDANNDGVGDTPYQIPGGNNQDIYVLGFFQGGGASQNKKPIANAGGDYYGEVNKPVYLDASKSYDSDGYIVSYTWDFGDGTSGNGKKVSHTYAAPGDYIATLTVKDDDGAVDTDTAVVHIYETAVNQKPVPIITVKSHAHVGELIEFNASKSYDPDGSIINYVWKFGDGKVDHGKTVFHSYSTPGVYRVELVVVDNGGFSNSTNRNITIYSSSGGAGVKAHLSIEPNTAYVNSIIIFNATGSEGEIETYIWEFGDGKNLTTSSPVCNHTYSKPGTYFVNLTVVGPDGETDKVSEIVVIKENWKKDTPGFGIPLALLSFIIIIIMRRRT
;
A
#
# COMPACT_ATOMS: atom_id res chain seq x y z
N MET A 1 35.19 -9.87 -68.60
CA MET A 1 35.48 -8.50 -68.14
C MET A 1 34.33 -7.51 -68.37
N ARG A 2 34.08 -6.97 -69.58
CA ARG A 2 33.09 -5.87 -69.75
C ARG A 2 31.64 -6.24 -69.38
N THR A 3 31.23 -7.49 -69.56
CA THR A 3 29.89 -7.99 -69.17
C THR A 3 29.75 -8.24 -67.67
N GLU A 4 30.74 -8.88 -67.05
CA GLU A 4 30.72 -9.15 -65.60
C GLU A 4 30.79 -7.86 -64.78
N ALA A 5 31.59 -6.87 -65.22
CA ALA A 5 31.62 -5.55 -64.60
C ALA A 5 30.27 -4.83 -64.70
N LEU A 6 29.52 -5.02 -65.79
CA LEU A 6 28.17 -4.48 -65.94
C LEU A 6 27.17 -5.20 -65.04
N LEU A 7 27.24 -6.53 -64.94
CA LEU A 7 26.36 -7.31 -64.07
C LEU A 7 26.62 -7.00 -62.59
N LEU A 8 27.88 -6.90 -62.17
CA LEU A 8 28.25 -6.52 -60.82
C LEU A 8 27.85 -5.07 -60.51
N ALA A 9 28.00 -4.14 -61.47
CA ALA A 9 27.51 -2.77 -61.33
C ALA A 9 25.98 -2.72 -61.22
N ILE A 10 25.24 -3.55 -61.95
CA ILE A 10 23.77 -3.64 -61.83
C ILE A 10 23.36 -4.23 -60.49
N ILE A 11 24.04 -5.28 -59.99
CA ILE A 11 23.77 -5.86 -58.67
C ILE A 11 24.09 -4.85 -57.55
N VAL A 12 25.23 -4.16 -57.62
CA VAL A 12 25.58 -3.10 -56.66
C VAL A 12 24.61 -1.91 -56.77
N LEU A 13 24.14 -1.55 -57.98
CA LEU A 13 23.14 -0.50 -58.15
C LEU A 13 21.81 -0.92 -57.51
N ILE A 14 21.32 -2.14 -57.76
CA ILE A 14 20.10 -2.69 -57.16
C ILE A 14 20.22 -2.73 -55.63
N ILE A 15 21.36 -3.16 -55.08
CA ILE A 15 21.59 -3.14 -53.63
C ILE A 15 21.62 -1.69 -53.09
N SER A 16 22.28 -0.76 -53.78
CA SER A 16 22.34 0.65 -53.35
C SER A 16 21.00 1.39 -53.47
N VAL A 17 20.13 0.98 -54.39
CA VAL A 17 18.77 1.51 -54.55
C VAL A 17 17.79 0.84 -53.57
N ALA A 18 18.00 -0.44 -53.24
CA ALA A 18 17.30 -1.09 -52.12
C ALA A 18 17.68 -0.48 -50.75
N TRP A 19 18.85 0.16 -50.65
CA TRP A 19 19.27 0.96 -49.50
C TRP A 19 18.88 2.44 -49.60
N SER A 20 18.22 2.88 -50.67
CA SER A 20 17.67 4.25 -50.76
C SER A 20 16.20 4.26 -50.35
N LEU A 21 15.93 4.81 -49.17
CA LEU A 21 14.59 5.06 -48.62
C LEU A 21 13.75 3.81 -48.27
N GLN A 22 14.36 2.82 -47.60
CA GLN A 22 13.61 2.22 -46.49
C GLN A 22 13.59 3.28 -45.38
N ALA A 23 12.40 3.76 -45.00
CA ALA A 23 12.26 4.60 -43.83
C ALA A 23 12.55 3.77 -42.58
N ASP A 24 13.17 4.36 -41.56
CA ASP A 24 13.32 3.69 -40.26
C ASP A 24 11.91 3.38 -39.71
N ALA A 25 11.61 2.10 -39.57
CA ALA A 25 10.33 1.61 -39.07
C ALA A 25 10.05 2.22 -37.69
N LYS A 26 8.94 2.95 -37.59
CA LYS A 26 8.57 3.70 -36.38
C LYS A 26 7.37 3.06 -35.67
N ASP A 27 7.29 3.36 -34.39
CA ASP A 27 6.06 3.19 -33.63
C ASP A 27 5.10 4.34 -33.96
N ILE A 28 3.83 4.02 -34.20
CA ILE A 28 2.71 4.94 -34.37
C ILE A 28 1.71 4.64 -33.25
N ILE A 29 1.41 5.62 -32.41
CA ILE A 29 0.55 5.43 -31.24
C ILE A 29 -0.91 5.75 -31.59
N VAL A 30 -1.79 4.78 -31.38
CA VAL A 30 -3.25 4.94 -31.52
C VAL A 30 -3.88 5.02 -30.14
N ASP A 31 -4.59 6.11 -29.89
CA ASP A 31 -5.27 6.37 -28.62
C ASP A 31 -6.60 7.08 -28.87
N LYS A 32 -7.71 6.35 -28.65
CA LYS A 32 -9.07 6.87 -28.84
C LYS A 32 -9.43 8.09 -27.97
N SER A 33 -8.63 8.44 -26.96
CA SER A 33 -8.81 9.65 -26.14
C SER A 33 -8.11 10.89 -26.71
N GLY A 34 -7.29 10.74 -27.75
CA GLY A 34 -6.49 11.81 -28.36
C GLY A 34 -5.08 11.97 -27.75
N GLY A 35 -4.62 11.01 -26.93
CA GLY A 35 -3.29 11.00 -26.33
C GLY A 35 -2.17 10.40 -27.18
N GLY A 36 -2.42 10.11 -28.46
CA GLY A 36 -1.51 9.47 -29.41
C GLY A 36 -1.43 10.22 -30.74
N ASP A 37 -0.75 9.64 -31.73
CA ASP A 37 -0.61 10.22 -33.07
C ASP A 37 -1.94 10.22 -33.85
N PHE A 38 -2.76 9.18 -33.63
CA PHE A 38 -4.09 9.02 -34.23
C PHE A 38 -5.12 8.53 -33.21
N THR A 39 -6.41 8.78 -33.47
CA THR A 39 -7.52 8.31 -32.61
C THR A 39 -8.18 7.02 -33.11
N THR A 40 -7.88 6.61 -34.35
CA THR A 40 -8.36 5.38 -34.99
C THR A 40 -7.19 4.56 -35.55
N ILE A 41 -7.37 3.25 -35.62
CA ILE A 41 -6.39 2.31 -36.20
C ILE A 41 -6.33 2.52 -37.73
N SER A 42 -7.49 2.77 -38.35
CA SER A 42 -7.62 3.00 -39.79
C SER A 42 -6.85 4.25 -40.27
N GLU A 43 -6.86 5.36 -39.53
CA GLU A 43 -6.05 6.55 -39.86
C GLU A 43 -4.55 6.29 -39.68
N ALA A 44 -4.15 5.51 -38.66
CA ALA A 44 -2.76 5.13 -38.47
C ALA A 44 -2.26 4.26 -39.64
N ILE A 45 -3.02 3.24 -40.07
CA ILE A 45 -2.68 2.43 -41.26
C ILE A 45 -2.60 3.32 -42.50
N ALA A 46 -3.55 4.24 -42.71
CA ALA A 46 -3.53 5.15 -43.86
C ALA A 46 -2.24 6.01 -43.94
N ASN A 47 -1.68 6.42 -42.79
CA ASN A 47 -0.48 7.25 -42.70
C ASN A 47 0.84 6.47 -42.44
N ALA A 48 0.76 5.16 -42.17
CA ALA A 48 1.92 4.29 -42.01
C ALA A 48 2.63 3.96 -43.33
N VAL A 49 3.88 3.50 -43.24
CA VAL A 49 4.64 2.89 -44.34
C VAL A 49 5.00 1.44 -44.00
N ASP A 50 5.36 0.66 -45.02
CA ASP A 50 5.79 -0.74 -44.83
C ASP A 50 6.96 -0.85 -43.85
N GLY A 51 6.78 -1.69 -42.83
CA GLY A 51 7.69 -1.84 -41.69
C GLY A 51 7.20 -1.21 -40.38
N ASP A 52 6.32 -0.19 -40.43
CA ASP A 52 5.84 0.51 -39.23
C ASP A 52 5.06 -0.41 -38.27
N ARG A 53 5.12 -0.09 -36.98
CA ARG A 53 4.33 -0.73 -35.92
C ARG A 53 3.29 0.23 -35.36
N ILE A 54 2.05 -0.20 -35.34
CA ILE A 54 0.90 0.54 -34.79
C ILE A 54 0.64 -0.01 -33.38
N ILE A 55 0.92 0.81 -32.36
CA ILE A 55 0.70 0.47 -30.95
C ILE A 55 -0.65 1.03 -30.53
N VAL A 56 -1.57 0.16 -30.12
CA VAL A 56 -2.96 0.52 -29.81
C VAL A 56 -3.18 0.52 -28.30
N ARG A 57 -3.49 1.69 -27.73
CA ARG A 57 -3.78 1.87 -26.29
C ARG A 57 -5.11 1.26 -25.86
N PRO A 58 -5.30 0.90 -24.58
CA PRO A 58 -6.55 0.40 -24.03
C PRO A 58 -7.77 1.23 -24.43
N GLY A 59 -8.79 0.56 -24.94
CA GLY A 59 -9.98 1.19 -25.49
C GLY A 59 -10.76 0.24 -26.41
N ILE A 60 -12.04 0.54 -26.61
CA ILE A 60 -12.87 -0.10 -27.63
C ILE A 60 -12.84 0.78 -28.89
N TYR A 61 -12.34 0.22 -29.99
CA TYR A 61 -12.22 0.83 -31.31
C TYR A 61 -13.31 0.25 -32.19
N GLN A 62 -14.29 1.09 -32.52
CA GLN A 62 -15.44 0.72 -33.34
C GLN A 62 -15.14 1.07 -34.79
N GLU A 63 -14.50 0.15 -35.51
CA GLU A 63 -14.02 0.32 -36.88
C GLU A 63 -13.87 -1.04 -37.59
N ASN A 64 -14.21 -1.09 -38.88
CA ASN A 64 -13.92 -2.22 -39.76
C ASN A 64 -12.53 -1.99 -40.40
N VAL A 65 -11.49 -2.57 -39.80
CA VAL A 65 -10.09 -2.25 -40.13
C VAL A 65 -9.62 -2.99 -41.40
N LEU A 66 -9.09 -2.27 -42.38
CA LEU A 66 -8.37 -2.83 -43.52
C LEU A 66 -6.86 -2.65 -43.33
N VAL A 67 -6.12 -3.76 -43.43
CA VAL A 67 -4.65 -3.79 -43.44
C VAL A 67 -4.19 -4.19 -44.85
N ASP A 68 -3.74 -3.22 -45.63
CA ASP A 68 -3.28 -3.35 -47.03
C ASP A 68 -1.81 -2.93 -47.23
N LYS A 69 -1.09 -2.73 -46.12
CA LYS A 69 0.35 -2.42 -46.03
C LYS A 69 1.05 -3.39 -45.09
N ASN A 70 2.35 -3.57 -45.26
CA ASN A 70 3.16 -4.48 -44.44
C ASN A 70 3.52 -3.87 -43.07
N VAL A 71 2.48 -3.59 -42.27
CA VAL A 71 2.57 -3.02 -40.92
C VAL A 71 2.22 -4.06 -39.87
N SER A 72 2.68 -3.88 -38.63
CA SER A 72 2.27 -4.70 -37.48
C SER A 72 1.34 -3.91 -36.55
N ILE A 73 0.34 -4.57 -35.97
CA ILE A 73 -0.61 -3.98 -35.01
C ILE A 73 -0.46 -4.71 -33.68
N GLU A 74 -0.08 -3.98 -32.64
CA GLU A 74 0.15 -4.50 -31.29
C GLU A 74 -0.70 -3.71 -30.29
N GLY A 75 -1.61 -4.38 -29.59
CA GLY A 75 -2.29 -3.78 -28.45
C GLY A 75 -1.36 -3.68 -27.24
N GLU A 76 -1.56 -2.68 -26.39
CA GLU A 76 -0.85 -2.62 -25.10
C GLU A 76 -1.38 -3.67 -24.11
N ASN A 77 -2.65 -4.08 -24.25
CA ASN A 77 -3.27 -5.09 -23.38
C ASN A 77 -4.44 -5.82 -24.07
N ARG A 78 -4.31 -7.15 -24.22
CA ARG A 78 -5.30 -8.07 -24.82
C ARG A 78 -6.74 -7.90 -24.35
N GLU A 79 -6.97 -7.70 -23.05
CA GLU A 79 -8.31 -7.72 -22.44
C GLU A 79 -9.00 -6.34 -22.46
N THR A 80 -8.24 -5.26 -22.65
CA THR A 80 -8.77 -3.88 -22.67
C THR A 80 -8.58 -3.15 -23.99
N THR A 81 -7.76 -3.66 -24.91
CA THR A 81 -7.58 -3.15 -26.28
C THR A 81 -8.46 -3.99 -27.21
N VAL A 82 -9.56 -3.43 -27.67
CA VAL A 82 -10.62 -4.16 -28.37
C VAL A 82 -10.93 -3.50 -29.71
N ILE A 83 -10.88 -4.26 -30.80
CA ILE A 83 -11.42 -3.88 -32.11
C ILE A 83 -12.77 -4.58 -32.28
N GLU A 84 -13.82 -3.82 -32.62
CA GLU A 84 -15.13 -4.37 -32.98
C GLU A 84 -15.72 -3.66 -34.19
N ALA A 85 -16.46 -4.39 -35.02
CA ALA A 85 -16.96 -3.88 -36.29
C ALA A 85 -17.93 -2.69 -36.10
N SER A 86 -17.67 -1.59 -36.80
CA SER A 86 -18.57 -0.43 -36.85
C SER A 86 -19.82 -0.64 -37.71
N SER A 87 -19.75 -1.57 -38.66
CA SER A 87 -20.75 -1.78 -39.71
C SER A 87 -20.63 -3.17 -40.34
N ASP A 88 -21.58 -3.52 -41.22
CA ASP A 88 -21.58 -4.74 -42.02
C ASP A 88 -20.25 -4.89 -42.78
N GLY A 89 -19.50 -5.95 -42.45
CA GLY A 89 -18.13 -6.19 -42.91
C GLY A 89 -17.31 -6.94 -41.86
N HIS A 90 -16.16 -7.49 -42.28
CA HIS A 90 -15.16 -8.07 -41.37
C HIS A 90 -14.72 -7.06 -40.31
N THR A 91 -14.40 -7.52 -39.09
CA THR A 91 -13.84 -6.63 -38.06
C THR A 91 -12.42 -6.20 -38.43
N VAL A 92 -11.58 -7.14 -38.87
CA VAL A 92 -10.26 -6.85 -39.45
C VAL A 92 -10.07 -7.67 -40.73
N LYS A 93 -9.77 -7.01 -41.85
CA LYS A 93 -9.34 -7.65 -43.11
C LYS A 93 -7.87 -7.37 -43.39
N LEU A 94 -7.10 -8.42 -43.68
CA LEU A 94 -5.73 -8.32 -44.20
C LEU A 94 -5.78 -8.67 -45.69
N TYR A 95 -5.15 -7.85 -46.54
CA TYR A 95 -5.19 -8.03 -47.99
C TYR A 95 -3.78 -7.92 -48.60
N LYS A 96 -3.34 -8.99 -49.28
CA LYS A 96 -2.08 -9.03 -50.06
C LYS A 96 -0.80 -8.68 -49.28
N LEU A 97 -0.80 -8.94 -47.98
CA LEU A 97 0.35 -8.70 -47.13
C LEU A 97 1.45 -9.76 -47.38
N ALA A 98 2.70 -9.31 -47.37
CA ALA A 98 3.89 -10.16 -47.40
C ALA A 98 4.54 -10.31 -46.01
N HIS A 99 4.28 -9.37 -45.09
CA HIS A 99 4.69 -9.41 -43.69
C HIS A 99 3.69 -8.63 -42.83
N CYS A 100 3.18 -9.21 -41.75
CA CYS A 100 2.33 -8.53 -40.77
C CYS A 100 2.34 -9.29 -39.43
N THR A 101 2.23 -8.58 -38.31
CA THR A 101 1.91 -9.19 -37.01
C THR A 101 0.68 -8.52 -36.40
N ILE A 102 -0.32 -9.29 -35.98
CA ILE A 102 -1.45 -8.84 -35.17
C ILE A 102 -1.30 -9.46 -33.77
N SER A 103 -1.24 -8.65 -32.72
CA SER A 103 -0.92 -9.17 -31.37
C SER A 103 -1.47 -8.41 -30.16
N ASN A 104 -1.65 -9.14 -29.05
CA ASN A 104 -2.02 -8.61 -27.72
C ASN A 104 -3.27 -7.69 -27.71
N LEU A 105 -4.31 -8.08 -28.45
CA LEU A 105 -5.60 -7.37 -28.53
C LEU A 105 -6.78 -8.33 -28.67
N THR A 106 -8.00 -7.82 -28.46
CA THR A 106 -9.25 -8.54 -28.74
C THR A 106 -9.84 -8.07 -30.07
N ILE A 107 -10.29 -9.00 -30.92
CA ILE A 107 -11.06 -8.73 -32.13
C ILE A 107 -12.41 -9.44 -32.01
N GLN A 108 -13.51 -8.70 -32.16
CA GLN A 108 -14.83 -9.24 -31.86
C GLN A 108 -15.98 -8.70 -32.72
N ASN A 109 -17.14 -9.34 -32.57
CA ASN A 109 -18.46 -8.85 -32.96
C ASN A 109 -18.58 -8.47 -34.45
N ALA A 110 -17.99 -9.23 -35.37
CA ALA A 110 -18.19 -9.03 -36.81
C ALA A 110 -19.68 -9.00 -37.20
N ILE A 111 -20.06 -8.02 -38.03
CA ILE A 111 -21.46 -7.68 -38.36
C ILE A 111 -21.77 -8.10 -39.79
N GLY A 112 -22.99 -8.58 -40.05
CA GLY A 112 -23.47 -8.98 -41.38
C GLY A 112 -23.44 -10.49 -41.60
N THR A 113 -23.54 -10.93 -42.85
CA THR A 113 -23.61 -12.35 -43.24
C THR A 113 -22.36 -12.74 -44.01
N GLY A 114 -21.60 -13.72 -43.50
CA GLY A 114 -20.33 -14.14 -44.14
C GLY A 114 -19.14 -13.23 -43.82
N ASN A 115 -19.24 -12.42 -42.76
CA ASN A 115 -18.19 -11.51 -42.30
C ASN A 115 -17.50 -12.07 -41.05
N ASP A 116 -16.26 -12.49 -41.21
CA ASP A 116 -15.42 -13.04 -40.14
C ASP A 116 -14.79 -11.95 -39.26
N ASN A 117 -14.39 -12.31 -38.03
CA ASN A 117 -13.65 -11.39 -37.16
C ASN A 117 -12.28 -11.02 -37.75
N ILE A 118 -11.53 -12.00 -38.27
CA ILE A 118 -10.32 -11.77 -39.06
C ILE A 118 -10.43 -12.49 -40.40
N TYR A 119 -10.29 -11.76 -41.51
CA TYR A 119 -10.26 -12.33 -42.86
C TYR A 119 -8.93 -12.02 -43.54
N LEU A 120 -8.17 -13.07 -43.91
CA LEU A 120 -6.89 -12.97 -44.61
C LEU A 120 -7.08 -13.40 -46.07
N ASP A 121 -6.62 -12.57 -47.00
CA ASP A 121 -6.91 -12.68 -48.43
C ASP A 121 -5.63 -12.46 -49.26
N GLU A 122 -5.17 -13.51 -49.93
CA GLU A 122 -3.91 -13.56 -50.70
C GLU A 122 -2.68 -13.09 -49.88
N CYS A 123 -2.69 -13.34 -48.57
CA CYS A 123 -1.64 -12.93 -47.62
C CYS A 123 -0.57 -14.02 -47.40
N SER A 124 0.64 -13.60 -47.03
CA SER A 124 1.74 -14.50 -46.69
C SER A 124 2.54 -14.02 -45.48
N ASN A 125 3.13 -14.96 -44.74
CA ASN A 125 4.03 -14.71 -43.60
C ASN A 125 3.46 -13.71 -42.56
N VAL A 126 2.19 -13.93 -42.19
CA VAL A 126 1.48 -13.17 -41.17
C VAL A 126 1.47 -13.95 -39.85
N THR A 127 1.74 -13.27 -38.74
CA THR A 127 1.59 -13.83 -37.39
C THR A 127 0.40 -13.22 -36.66
N ILE A 128 -0.49 -14.04 -36.13
CA ILE A 128 -1.58 -13.65 -35.22
C ILE A 128 -1.26 -14.31 -33.87
N ARG A 129 -0.87 -13.52 -32.87
CA ARG A 129 -0.41 -14.06 -31.58
C ARG A 129 -1.03 -13.40 -30.36
N ASP A 130 -1.26 -14.19 -29.31
CA ASP A 130 -1.65 -13.68 -27.98
C ASP A 130 -2.97 -12.87 -27.97
N CYS A 131 -3.88 -13.13 -28.93
CA CYS A 131 -5.13 -12.39 -29.11
C CYS A 131 -6.38 -13.15 -28.62
N THR A 132 -7.47 -12.44 -28.34
CA THR A 132 -8.83 -13.02 -28.23
C THR A 132 -9.60 -12.73 -29.52
N ILE A 133 -10.16 -13.75 -30.17
CA ILE A 133 -11.00 -13.62 -31.37
C ILE A 133 -12.37 -14.22 -31.06
N ARG A 134 -13.44 -13.43 -31.06
CA ARG A 134 -14.73 -13.93 -30.52
C ARG A 134 -16.02 -13.36 -31.10
N ASN A 135 -17.12 -14.09 -30.91
CA ASN A 135 -18.49 -13.62 -31.17
C ASN A 135 -18.77 -13.20 -32.62
N SER A 136 -18.17 -13.85 -33.62
CA SER A 136 -18.61 -13.67 -35.02
C SER A 136 -20.09 -14.05 -35.12
N ALA A 137 -20.93 -13.14 -35.60
CA ALA A 137 -22.38 -13.25 -35.44
C ALA A 137 -23.01 -14.34 -36.32
N SER A 138 -22.44 -14.57 -37.51
CA SER A 138 -22.97 -15.45 -38.57
C SER A 138 -21.89 -16.25 -39.32
N SER A 139 -20.62 -16.07 -38.95
CA SER A 139 -19.44 -16.44 -39.74
C SER A 139 -18.31 -16.90 -38.81
N ASP A 140 -17.08 -16.87 -39.29
CA ASP A 140 -15.94 -17.52 -38.65
C ASP A 140 -15.16 -16.57 -37.72
N GLY A 141 -14.30 -17.15 -36.87
CA GLY A 141 -13.31 -16.42 -36.09
C GLY A 141 -12.19 -15.90 -36.99
N ILE A 142 -11.48 -16.81 -37.67
CA ILE A 142 -10.36 -16.49 -38.57
C ILE A 142 -10.51 -17.26 -39.89
N SER A 143 -10.58 -16.55 -41.00
CA SER A 143 -10.62 -17.14 -42.36
C SER A 143 -9.32 -16.89 -43.11
N LEU A 144 -8.77 -17.95 -43.72
CA LEU A 144 -7.54 -17.91 -44.52
C LEU A 144 -7.87 -18.28 -45.97
N TYR A 145 -7.97 -17.28 -46.84
CA TYR A 145 -8.21 -17.44 -48.28
C TYR A 145 -6.93 -17.24 -49.09
N ARG A 146 -6.48 -18.29 -49.80
CA ARG A 146 -5.26 -18.27 -50.64
C ARG A 146 -3.99 -17.82 -49.92
N CYS A 147 -3.90 -18.12 -48.63
CA CYS A 147 -2.83 -17.65 -47.77
C CYS A 147 -1.70 -18.67 -47.61
N SER A 148 -0.50 -18.22 -47.21
CA SER A 148 0.61 -19.14 -46.92
C SER A 148 1.52 -18.68 -45.78
N TYR A 149 2.16 -19.62 -45.09
CA TYR A 149 3.07 -19.31 -43.97
C TYR A 149 2.41 -18.46 -42.86
N ILE A 150 1.10 -18.63 -42.65
CA ILE A 150 0.37 -17.92 -41.59
C ILE A 150 0.61 -18.64 -40.27
N THR A 151 0.96 -17.92 -39.21
CA THR A 151 1.12 -18.47 -37.86
C THR A 151 0.02 -17.93 -36.95
N ILE A 152 -0.75 -18.81 -36.32
CA ILE A 152 -1.78 -18.47 -35.33
C ILE A 152 -1.38 -19.14 -34.01
N THR A 153 -0.97 -18.37 -33.00
CA THR A 153 -0.41 -18.93 -31.75
C THR A 153 -0.86 -18.25 -30.46
N ASN A 154 -1.05 -19.02 -29.39
CA ASN A 154 -1.45 -18.54 -28.05
C ASN A 154 -2.79 -17.78 -28.01
N CYS A 155 -3.57 -17.82 -29.08
CA CYS A 155 -4.83 -17.10 -29.20
C CYS A 155 -5.98 -17.86 -28.53
N SER A 156 -7.08 -17.16 -28.26
CA SER A 156 -8.34 -17.79 -27.85
C SER A 156 -9.43 -17.45 -28.86
N ILE A 157 -9.92 -18.47 -29.57
CA ILE A 157 -10.88 -18.36 -30.67
C ILE A 157 -12.23 -18.92 -30.19
N LEU A 158 -13.13 -18.01 -29.79
CA LEU A 158 -14.23 -18.31 -28.87
C LEU A 158 -15.62 -17.95 -29.42
N SER A 159 -16.61 -18.82 -29.23
CA SER A 159 -18.03 -18.50 -29.39
C SER A 159 -18.47 -17.96 -30.77
N ASN A 160 -17.79 -18.36 -31.86
CA ASN A 160 -18.23 -18.07 -33.24
C ASN A 160 -19.33 -19.08 -33.63
N LYS A 161 -20.50 -18.96 -32.99
CA LYS A 161 -21.50 -20.05 -32.85
C LYS A 161 -22.20 -20.50 -34.13
N GLN A 162 -22.08 -19.75 -35.23
CA GLN A 162 -22.65 -20.12 -36.53
C GLN A 162 -21.61 -20.57 -37.55
N GLY A 163 -20.32 -20.46 -37.22
CA GLY A 163 -19.20 -20.73 -38.14
C GLY A 163 -18.03 -21.46 -37.49
N ASN A 164 -16.92 -21.46 -38.20
CA ASN A 164 -15.67 -22.08 -37.80
C ASN A 164 -14.91 -21.19 -36.80
N GLY A 165 -14.10 -21.78 -35.92
CA GLY A 165 -13.08 -21.04 -35.21
C GLY A 165 -12.01 -20.54 -36.19
N ILE A 166 -11.43 -21.46 -36.96
CA ILE A 166 -10.46 -21.17 -38.02
C ILE A 166 -10.84 -21.93 -39.30
N PHE A 167 -10.90 -21.26 -40.46
CA PHE A 167 -11.23 -21.88 -41.75
C PHE A 167 -10.13 -21.68 -42.80
N PHE A 168 -9.71 -22.77 -43.44
CA PHE A 168 -8.67 -22.81 -44.47
C PHE A 168 -9.26 -23.07 -45.85
N ILE A 169 -9.02 -22.14 -46.78
CA ILE A 169 -9.54 -22.15 -48.14
C ILE A 169 -8.40 -21.88 -49.13
N PHE A 170 -7.89 -22.93 -49.79
CA PHE A 170 -6.68 -22.86 -50.63
C PHE A 170 -5.43 -22.33 -49.89
N SER A 171 -5.30 -22.61 -48.58
CA SER A 171 -4.26 -22.01 -47.73
C SER A 171 -3.31 -23.07 -47.15
N SER A 172 -2.00 -22.84 -47.29
CA SER A 172 -0.99 -23.90 -47.16
C SER A 172 0.30 -23.48 -46.46
N ASN A 173 1.05 -24.43 -45.89
CA ASN A 173 2.28 -24.17 -45.10
C ASN A 173 2.06 -23.29 -43.86
N CYS A 174 0.85 -23.26 -43.29
CA CYS A 174 0.51 -22.47 -42.11
C CYS A 174 0.68 -23.29 -40.80
N VAL A 175 0.74 -22.60 -39.67
CA VAL A 175 0.86 -23.19 -38.32
C VAL A 175 -0.23 -22.66 -37.40
N VAL A 176 -1.00 -23.56 -36.79
CA VAL A 176 -1.97 -23.27 -35.72
C VAL A 176 -1.46 -23.95 -34.45
N LYS A 177 -0.92 -23.18 -33.51
CA LYS A 177 -0.23 -23.73 -32.33
C LYS A 177 -0.68 -23.16 -30.97
N ASN A 178 -0.81 -24.01 -29.95
CA ASN A 178 -1.06 -23.59 -28.56
C ASN A 178 -2.29 -22.68 -28.36
N ASN A 179 -3.32 -22.79 -29.20
CA ASN A 179 -4.54 -21.97 -29.11
C ASN A 179 -5.63 -22.66 -28.28
N ASN A 180 -6.53 -21.88 -27.69
CA ASN A 180 -7.78 -22.36 -27.11
C ASN A 180 -8.95 -22.08 -28.08
N ILE A 181 -9.60 -23.11 -28.59
CA ILE A 181 -10.60 -23.04 -29.67
C ILE A 181 -11.90 -23.67 -29.19
N SER A 182 -12.86 -22.85 -28.73
CA SER A 182 -14.05 -23.37 -28.07
C SER A 182 -15.37 -22.62 -28.29
N GLY A 183 -16.48 -23.35 -28.24
CA GLY A 183 -17.84 -22.82 -28.39
C GLY A 183 -18.20 -22.34 -29.81
N ASN A 184 -17.40 -22.70 -30.82
CA ASN A 184 -17.68 -22.44 -32.24
C ASN A 184 -18.61 -23.54 -32.79
N LEU A 185 -19.11 -23.43 -34.03
CA LEU A 185 -19.80 -24.57 -34.65
C LEU A 185 -18.80 -25.66 -35.03
N VAL A 186 -17.71 -25.26 -35.70
CA VAL A 186 -16.54 -26.09 -36.01
C VAL A 186 -15.31 -25.48 -35.34
N GLY A 187 -14.41 -26.27 -34.75
CA GLY A 187 -13.16 -25.73 -34.19
C GLY A 187 -12.21 -25.23 -35.28
N ILE A 188 -11.70 -26.14 -36.11
CA ILE A 188 -10.87 -25.85 -37.29
C ILE A 188 -11.43 -26.61 -38.50
N PHE A 189 -11.53 -25.96 -39.66
CA PHE A 189 -11.97 -26.57 -40.92
C PHE A 189 -10.93 -26.38 -42.03
N LEU A 190 -10.54 -27.47 -42.71
CA LEU A 190 -9.71 -27.47 -43.91
C LEU A 190 -10.52 -27.94 -45.13
N GLN A 191 -10.50 -27.13 -46.20
CA GLN A 191 -11.16 -27.45 -47.46
C GLN A 191 -10.32 -27.01 -48.68
N TYR A 192 -10.59 -27.62 -49.84
CA TYR A 192 -9.88 -27.41 -51.10
C TYR A 192 -8.37 -27.69 -51.00
N GLN A 193 -7.52 -27.07 -51.81
CA GLN A 193 -6.06 -27.25 -51.77
C GLN A 193 -5.43 -26.50 -50.58
N SER A 194 -5.84 -26.86 -49.36
CA SER A 194 -5.25 -26.38 -48.11
C SER A 194 -4.32 -27.45 -47.58
N CYS A 195 -3.02 -27.29 -47.84
CA CYS A 195 -2.02 -28.36 -47.76
C CYS A 195 -0.84 -28.02 -46.85
N ASP A 196 -0.14 -29.04 -46.37
CA ASP A 196 1.13 -28.90 -45.64
C ASP A 196 1.03 -28.01 -44.38
N ASN A 197 -0.17 -27.88 -43.78
CA ASN A 197 -0.39 -27.10 -42.58
C ASN A 197 -0.16 -27.93 -41.31
N THR A 198 0.35 -27.30 -40.24
CA THR A 198 0.57 -27.94 -38.94
C THR A 198 -0.43 -27.42 -37.90
N ILE A 199 -1.19 -28.31 -37.27
CA ILE A 199 -2.11 -28.03 -36.16
C ILE A 199 -1.56 -28.73 -34.93
N SER A 200 -1.02 -27.99 -33.95
CA SER A 200 -0.35 -28.60 -32.78
C SER A 200 -0.58 -27.96 -31.42
N GLY A 201 -0.67 -28.76 -30.35
CA GLY A 201 -0.75 -28.27 -28.98
C GLY A 201 -2.01 -27.45 -28.66
N ASN A 202 -3.04 -27.48 -29.51
CA ASN A 202 -4.25 -26.68 -29.31
C ASN A 202 -5.25 -27.40 -28.40
N ILE A 203 -5.96 -26.65 -27.57
CA ILE A 203 -7.13 -27.12 -26.83
C ILE A 203 -8.35 -26.86 -27.71
N ILE A 204 -8.97 -27.92 -28.24
CA ILE A 204 -10.07 -27.86 -29.19
C ILE A 204 -11.29 -28.51 -28.53
N LYS A 205 -12.15 -27.68 -27.93
CA LYS A 205 -13.20 -28.19 -27.03
C LYS A 205 -14.55 -27.50 -27.14
N GLU A 206 -15.61 -28.17 -26.71
CA GLU A 206 -16.96 -27.58 -26.62
C GLU A 206 -17.47 -27.01 -27.97
N ASN A 207 -16.96 -27.46 -29.12
CA ASN A 207 -17.41 -27.01 -30.44
C ASN A 207 -18.65 -27.81 -30.87
N GLY A 208 -19.71 -27.09 -31.26
CA GLY A 208 -21.09 -27.60 -31.28
C GLY A 208 -21.42 -28.66 -32.33
N TYR A 209 -20.63 -28.75 -33.41
CA TYR A 209 -20.71 -29.83 -34.38
C TYR A 209 -19.43 -30.67 -34.38
N ILE A 210 -18.25 -30.07 -34.54
CA ILE A 210 -17.00 -30.84 -34.68
C ILE A 210 -15.73 -30.08 -34.26
N GLY A 211 -14.74 -30.80 -33.72
CA GLY A 211 -13.43 -30.25 -33.33
C GLY A 211 -12.56 -29.85 -34.52
N VAL A 212 -11.99 -30.82 -35.24
CA VAL A 212 -11.24 -30.58 -36.50
C VAL A 212 -11.91 -31.31 -37.66
N ARG A 213 -12.13 -30.60 -38.77
CA ARG A 213 -12.72 -31.14 -39.99
C ARG A 213 -11.77 -31.00 -41.18
N ILE A 214 -11.61 -32.05 -41.97
CA ILE A 214 -10.89 -32.05 -43.24
C ILE A 214 -11.78 -32.63 -44.33
N SER A 215 -12.19 -31.78 -45.29
CA SER A 215 -13.19 -32.15 -46.30
C SER A 215 -12.65 -32.20 -47.73
N ALA A 216 -12.81 -33.35 -48.37
CA ALA A 216 -12.59 -33.53 -49.80
C ALA A 216 -13.51 -32.61 -50.63
N SER A 217 -12.96 -31.99 -51.66
CA SER A 217 -13.67 -31.04 -52.55
C SER A 217 -14.53 -31.74 -53.63
N GLY A 218 -15.17 -32.86 -53.26
CA GLY A 218 -15.99 -33.67 -54.16
C GLY A 218 -15.17 -34.37 -55.24
N THR A 219 -15.43 -34.06 -56.51
CA THR A 219 -14.82 -34.71 -57.68
C THR A 219 -13.47 -34.11 -58.11
N SER A 220 -12.92 -33.18 -57.33
CA SER A 220 -11.71 -32.44 -57.68
C SER A 220 -10.43 -33.09 -57.13
N THR A 221 -9.31 -32.90 -57.82
CA THR A 221 -7.97 -33.32 -57.36
C THR A 221 -7.37 -32.36 -56.33
N TYR A 222 -8.08 -31.30 -55.96
CA TYR A 222 -7.65 -30.22 -55.07
C TYR A 222 -8.18 -30.46 -53.65
N ASN A 223 -7.69 -31.52 -53.01
CA ASN A 223 -8.06 -31.91 -51.65
C ASN A 223 -6.98 -31.48 -50.64
N PRO A 224 -7.34 -31.29 -49.36
CA PRO A 224 -6.34 -31.13 -48.30
C PRO A 224 -5.40 -32.34 -48.25
N SER A 225 -4.11 -32.07 -48.12
CA SER A 225 -3.05 -33.09 -48.09
C SER A 225 -1.78 -32.57 -47.43
N GLY A 226 -0.92 -33.46 -46.94
CA GLY A 226 0.33 -33.10 -46.24
C GLY A 226 0.13 -32.48 -44.85
N ASN A 227 -1.12 -32.25 -44.42
CA ASN A 227 -1.40 -31.62 -43.13
C ASN A 227 -1.03 -32.54 -41.96
N VAL A 228 -0.50 -31.96 -40.88
CA VAL A 228 -0.08 -32.66 -39.66
C VAL A 228 -0.89 -32.15 -38.47
N ILE A 229 -1.60 -33.06 -37.81
CA ILE A 229 -2.46 -32.78 -36.65
C ILE A 229 -1.93 -33.60 -35.48
N THR A 230 -1.31 -32.95 -34.50
CA THR A 230 -0.48 -33.61 -33.46
C THR A 230 -0.53 -32.87 -32.13
N GLU A 231 -0.42 -33.56 -31.00
CA GLU A 231 -0.39 -32.98 -29.64
C GLU A 231 -1.61 -32.12 -29.25
N ASN A 232 -2.71 -32.15 -30.00
CA ASN A 232 -3.92 -31.39 -29.66
C ASN A 232 -4.77 -32.14 -28.63
N ILE A 233 -5.55 -31.40 -27.84
CA ILE A 233 -6.51 -31.94 -26.87
C ILE A 233 -7.93 -31.73 -27.40
N PHE A 234 -8.60 -32.83 -27.74
CA PHE A 234 -9.99 -32.86 -28.17
C PHE A 234 -10.90 -33.28 -27.01
N THR A 235 -11.85 -32.42 -26.62
CA THR A 235 -12.84 -32.79 -25.59
C THR A 235 -14.18 -32.04 -25.68
N LEU A 236 -15.28 -32.72 -25.34
CA LEU A 236 -16.65 -32.18 -25.30
C LEU A 236 -17.14 -31.55 -26.62
N ASN A 237 -16.53 -31.89 -27.76
CA ASN A 237 -17.03 -31.50 -29.07
C ASN A 237 -18.21 -32.38 -29.48
N GLY A 238 -19.07 -31.93 -30.41
CA GLY A 238 -20.15 -32.76 -30.96
C GLY A 238 -19.64 -34.03 -31.67
N GLN A 239 -18.43 -33.94 -32.22
CA GLN A 239 -17.58 -35.00 -32.74
C GLN A 239 -16.13 -34.48 -32.67
N ASN A 240 -15.13 -35.30 -32.35
CA ASN A 240 -13.76 -34.78 -32.18
C ASN A 240 -13.07 -34.50 -33.54
N ALA A 241 -13.12 -35.43 -34.50
CA ALA A 241 -12.54 -35.25 -35.83
C ALA A 241 -13.40 -35.80 -36.99
N GLU A 242 -13.16 -35.30 -38.20
CA GLU A 242 -13.58 -35.90 -39.48
C GLU A 242 -12.49 -35.64 -40.53
N ASP A 243 -12.09 -36.67 -41.26
CA ASP A 243 -11.18 -36.57 -42.40
C ASP A 243 -11.69 -37.46 -43.54
N THR A 244 -12.19 -36.83 -44.59
CA THR A 244 -12.72 -37.49 -45.80
C THR A 244 -11.68 -37.63 -46.92
N THR A 245 -10.39 -37.46 -46.59
CA THR A 245 -9.25 -37.45 -47.52
C THR A 245 -8.26 -38.57 -47.20
N ASP A 246 -8.66 -39.80 -47.52
CA ASP A 246 -7.95 -41.06 -47.26
C ASP A 246 -6.46 -41.03 -47.61
N GLY A 247 -5.60 -41.20 -46.59
CA GLY A 247 -4.15 -41.34 -46.75
C GLY A 247 -3.43 -40.05 -47.15
N LEU A 248 -4.10 -38.89 -47.11
CA LEU A 248 -3.53 -37.61 -47.50
C LEU A 248 -3.01 -36.75 -46.33
N ASN A 249 -3.47 -36.97 -45.10
CA ASN A 249 -3.05 -36.20 -43.91
C ASN A 249 -2.53 -37.12 -42.79
N PHE A 250 -1.74 -36.57 -41.87
CA PHE A 250 -1.21 -37.26 -40.72
C PHE A 250 -1.90 -36.76 -39.44
N TRP A 251 -2.59 -37.66 -38.74
CA TRP A 251 -3.20 -37.38 -37.42
C TRP A 251 -2.25 -37.69 -36.26
N TYR A 252 -0.95 -37.53 -36.53
CA TYR A 252 0.18 -37.64 -35.63
C TYR A 252 1.39 -36.96 -36.29
N ASN A 253 2.43 -36.60 -35.54
CA ASN A 253 3.70 -36.13 -36.10
C ASN A 253 4.54 -37.31 -36.62
N PRO A 254 4.87 -37.40 -37.92
CA PRO A 254 5.65 -38.53 -38.47
C PRO A 254 7.10 -38.61 -37.98
N GLU A 255 7.68 -37.50 -37.54
CA GLU A 255 9.06 -37.44 -37.05
C GLU A 255 9.15 -37.75 -35.55
N THR A 256 8.31 -37.11 -34.73
CA THR A 256 8.35 -37.27 -33.26
C THR A 256 7.50 -38.42 -32.73
N LYS A 257 6.59 -38.98 -33.56
CA LYS A 257 5.68 -40.08 -33.22
C LYS A 257 4.73 -39.78 -32.05
N GLN A 258 4.15 -38.59 -32.06
CA GLN A 258 3.14 -38.16 -31.10
C GLN A 258 1.80 -38.00 -31.82
N GLY A 259 0.73 -38.58 -31.27
CA GLY A 259 -0.65 -38.39 -31.74
C GLY A 259 -1.33 -37.23 -31.02
N ASN A 260 -2.63 -37.33 -30.80
CA ASN A 260 -3.47 -36.34 -30.12
C ASN A 260 -4.18 -36.98 -28.91
N TYR A 261 -4.72 -36.16 -28.01
CA TYR A 261 -5.56 -36.60 -26.89
C TYR A 261 -7.03 -36.55 -27.27
N TRP A 262 -7.77 -37.63 -27.00
CA TRP A 262 -9.15 -37.82 -27.43
C TRP A 262 -10.02 -38.29 -26.26
N ASP A 263 -11.00 -37.50 -25.82
CA ASP A 263 -11.86 -37.87 -24.69
C ASP A 263 -12.88 -38.99 -24.98
N ASP A 264 -13.12 -39.29 -26.26
CA ASP A 264 -13.94 -40.40 -26.72
C ASP A 264 -13.14 -41.70 -26.97
N TYR A 265 -11.82 -41.73 -26.73
CA TYR A 265 -11.00 -42.92 -26.92
C TYR A 265 -11.32 -44.04 -25.90
N GLN A 266 -11.78 -45.18 -26.42
CA GLN A 266 -12.12 -46.37 -25.62
C GLN A 266 -10.99 -47.41 -25.57
N GLY A 267 -9.80 -47.07 -26.09
CA GLY A 267 -8.65 -47.96 -26.09
C GLY A 267 -7.87 -47.94 -24.77
N LYS A 268 -6.70 -48.56 -24.80
CA LYS A 268 -5.84 -48.77 -23.63
C LYS A 268 -4.39 -48.54 -23.98
N ASP A 269 -3.63 -48.26 -22.95
CA ASP A 269 -2.18 -48.44 -22.89
C ASP A 269 -1.94 -49.59 -21.91
N ALA A 270 -1.45 -50.72 -22.42
CA ALA A 270 -1.17 -51.93 -21.64
C ALA A 270 0.33 -52.14 -21.36
N ASN A 271 1.21 -51.33 -21.94
CA ASN A 271 2.66 -51.36 -21.70
C ASN A 271 3.14 -50.20 -20.80
N ASN A 272 2.27 -49.23 -20.54
CA ASN A 272 2.46 -47.96 -19.84
C ASN A 272 3.53 -47.06 -20.47
N ASP A 273 3.61 -46.99 -21.81
CA ASP A 273 4.53 -46.09 -22.53
C ASP A 273 3.95 -44.70 -22.85
N GLY A 274 2.65 -44.49 -22.60
CA GLY A 274 1.94 -43.24 -22.84
C GLY A 274 1.18 -43.18 -24.17
N VAL A 275 1.28 -44.22 -25.01
CA VAL A 275 0.61 -44.34 -26.30
C VAL A 275 -0.45 -45.46 -26.28
N GLY A 276 -1.60 -45.21 -26.91
CA GLY A 276 -2.67 -46.19 -27.00
C GLY A 276 -2.36 -47.36 -27.96
N ASP A 277 -2.49 -48.60 -27.48
CA ASP A 277 -2.28 -49.88 -28.20
C ASP A 277 -3.12 -50.03 -29.49
N THR A 278 -4.17 -49.21 -29.64
CA THR A 278 -5.15 -49.31 -30.73
C THR A 278 -5.32 -47.94 -31.41
N PRO A 279 -5.07 -47.80 -32.72
CA PRO A 279 -5.22 -46.51 -33.40
C PRO A 279 -6.64 -45.92 -33.30
N TYR A 280 -6.74 -44.64 -32.98
CA TYR A 280 -8.01 -43.89 -33.04
C TYR A 280 -8.37 -43.70 -34.52
N GLN A 281 -9.56 -44.19 -34.90
CA GLN A 281 -10.06 -44.13 -36.27
C GLN A 281 -10.68 -42.75 -36.51
N ILE A 282 -10.20 -42.01 -37.52
CA ILE A 282 -10.76 -40.71 -37.86
C ILE A 282 -12.04 -40.92 -38.70
N PRO A 283 -13.22 -40.47 -38.24
CA PRO A 283 -14.46 -40.60 -39.01
C PRO A 283 -14.38 -39.95 -40.39
N GLY A 284 -15.17 -40.46 -41.34
CA GLY A 284 -15.27 -39.95 -42.71
C GLY A 284 -14.33 -40.60 -43.73
N GLY A 285 -13.33 -41.37 -43.27
CA GLY A 285 -12.34 -42.02 -44.14
C GLY A 285 -11.61 -43.19 -43.48
N ASN A 286 -10.45 -43.54 -44.04
CA ASN A 286 -9.52 -44.57 -43.55
C ASN A 286 -8.32 -43.99 -42.77
N ASN A 287 -8.36 -42.69 -42.44
CA ASN A 287 -7.29 -42.02 -41.69
C ASN A 287 -7.30 -42.41 -40.21
N GLN A 288 -6.12 -42.42 -39.58
CA GLN A 288 -5.93 -42.90 -38.21
C GLN A 288 -4.88 -42.06 -37.47
N ASP A 289 -5.12 -41.81 -36.19
CA ASP A 289 -4.06 -41.50 -35.24
C ASP A 289 -3.51 -42.83 -34.68
N ILE A 290 -2.26 -43.15 -35.02
CA ILE A 290 -1.58 -44.38 -34.61
C ILE A 290 -0.67 -44.19 -33.38
N TYR A 291 -0.61 -42.97 -32.82
CA TYR A 291 0.21 -42.62 -31.65
C TYR A 291 -0.64 -41.90 -30.58
N VAL A 292 -1.90 -42.35 -30.43
CA VAL A 292 -2.94 -41.83 -29.54
C VAL A 292 -2.40 -41.49 -28.15
N LEU A 293 -2.56 -40.24 -27.72
CA LEU A 293 -2.15 -39.77 -26.39
C LEU A 293 -3.33 -39.89 -25.39
N GLY A 294 -2.99 -40.18 -24.13
CA GLY A 294 -3.91 -40.90 -23.24
C GLY A 294 -4.97 -40.12 -22.47
N PHE A 295 -6.22 -40.56 -22.64
CA PHE A 295 -7.24 -40.66 -21.57
C PHE A 295 -7.69 -42.14 -21.47
N PHE A 296 -6.81 -43.03 -21.01
CA PHE A 296 -6.96 -44.49 -21.20
C PHE A 296 -7.93 -45.18 -20.24
N GLN A 297 -8.81 -46.06 -20.75
CA GLN A 297 -9.77 -46.80 -19.92
C GLN A 297 -9.15 -48.02 -19.22
N GLY A 298 -8.80 -47.84 -17.95
CA GLY A 298 -8.38 -48.94 -17.06
C GLY A 298 -6.90 -49.32 -17.15
N GLY A 299 -6.10 -48.51 -17.85
CA GLY A 299 -4.69 -48.28 -17.48
C GLY A 299 -4.67 -47.24 -16.34
N GLY A 300 -3.79 -47.42 -15.36
CA GLY A 300 -3.85 -46.64 -14.12
C GLY A 300 -3.25 -45.24 -14.26
N ALA A 301 -4.10 -44.22 -14.21
CA ALA A 301 -3.79 -42.80 -14.01
C ALA A 301 -2.83 -42.17 -15.04
N SER A 302 -3.32 -41.13 -15.73
CA SER A 302 -2.51 -39.92 -15.94
C SER A 302 -1.81 -39.61 -14.62
N GLN A 303 -0.47 -39.54 -14.58
CA GLN A 303 0.22 -39.22 -13.34
C GLN A 303 -0.03 -37.75 -13.00
N ASN A 304 -1.15 -37.51 -12.31
CA ASN A 304 -1.66 -36.21 -11.88
C ASN A 304 -0.49 -35.35 -11.43
N LYS A 305 -0.23 -34.29 -12.21
CA LYS A 305 0.74 -33.28 -11.82
C LYS A 305 0.03 -32.43 -10.80
N LYS A 306 0.35 -32.70 -9.53
CA LYS A 306 -0.05 -31.91 -8.36
C LYS A 306 -0.23 -30.44 -8.73
N PRO A 307 -1.37 -29.81 -8.40
CA PRO A 307 -1.56 -28.38 -8.62
C PRO A 307 -0.41 -27.60 -7.99
N ILE A 308 -0.08 -26.44 -8.54
CA ILE A 308 0.94 -25.58 -7.96
C ILE A 308 0.25 -24.63 -6.99
N ALA A 309 0.52 -24.84 -5.70
CA ALA A 309 0.13 -23.91 -4.67
C ALA A 309 0.86 -22.56 -4.88
N ASN A 310 0.14 -21.46 -4.68
CA ASN A 310 0.74 -20.14 -4.54
C ASN A 310 0.02 -19.38 -3.42
N ALA A 311 0.66 -19.32 -2.26
CA ALA A 311 0.17 -18.64 -1.06
C ALA A 311 0.26 -17.11 -1.18
N GLY A 312 1.02 -16.60 -2.17
CA GLY A 312 1.21 -15.17 -2.37
C GLY A 312 2.18 -14.56 -1.35
N GLY A 313 1.84 -13.39 -0.82
CA GLY A 313 2.64 -12.68 0.18
C GLY A 313 3.93 -12.03 -0.36
N ASP A 314 4.83 -11.55 0.51
CA ASP A 314 4.64 -11.48 1.98
C ASP A 314 3.45 -10.59 2.37
N TYR A 315 2.81 -10.92 3.50
CA TYR A 315 1.65 -10.20 4.03
C TYR A 315 2.01 -9.40 5.27
N TYR A 316 1.31 -8.28 5.47
CA TYR A 316 1.55 -7.33 6.55
C TYR A 316 0.22 -6.94 7.20
N GLY A 317 0.22 -6.79 8.53
CA GLY A 317 -0.98 -6.44 9.30
C GLY A 317 -0.70 -5.94 10.70
N GLU A 318 -1.78 -5.70 11.43
CA GLU A 318 -1.80 -5.22 12.81
C GLU A 318 -2.57 -6.21 13.71
N VAL A 319 -2.21 -6.26 14.98
CA VAL A 319 -2.93 -7.04 16.00
C VAL A 319 -4.42 -6.67 16.04
N ASN A 320 -5.27 -7.70 16.03
CA ASN A 320 -6.73 -7.60 15.98
C ASN A 320 -7.30 -6.86 14.74
N LYS A 321 -6.56 -6.82 13.61
CA LYS A 321 -7.08 -6.39 12.29
C LYS A 321 -7.15 -7.57 11.30
N PRO A 322 -8.06 -7.53 10.31
CA PRO A 322 -8.11 -8.53 9.25
C PRO A 322 -6.98 -8.34 8.23
N VAL A 323 -6.17 -9.37 8.06
CA VAL A 323 -5.24 -9.54 6.93
C VAL A 323 -5.93 -10.37 5.85
N TYR A 324 -5.77 -9.98 4.58
CA TYR A 324 -6.40 -10.64 3.43
C TYR A 324 -5.37 -11.47 2.66
N LEU A 325 -5.54 -12.78 2.62
CA LEU A 325 -4.70 -13.73 1.91
C LEU A 325 -5.37 -14.17 0.61
N ASP A 326 -4.57 -14.39 -0.45
CA ASP A 326 -5.05 -14.45 -1.82
C ASP A 326 -4.31 -15.51 -2.65
N ALA A 327 -4.87 -16.72 -2.69
CA ALA A 327 -4.35 -17.85 -3.45
C ALA A 327 -4.65 -17.75 -4.97
N SER A 328 -4.99 -16.57 -5.50
CA SER A 328 -5.49 -16.44 -6.89
C SER A 328 -4.52 -16.93 -7.97
N LYS A 329 -3.21 -16.89 -7.69
CA LYS A 329 -2.14 -17.40 -8.54
C LYS A 329 -1.93 -18.92 -8.49
N SER A 330 -2.59 -19.64 -7.56
CA SER A 330 -2.54 -21.11 -7.55
C SER A 330 -3.26 -21.65 -8.78
N TYR A 331 -2.66 -22.63 -9.45
CA TYR A 331 -3.17 -23.21 -10.69
C TYR A 331 -2.92 -24.72 -10.75
N ASP A 332 -3.54 -25.36 -11.73
CA ASP A 332 -3.39 -26.76 -12.08
C ASP A 332 -2.98 -26.82 -13.56
N SER A 333 -2.18 -27.82 -13.95
CA SER A 333 -1.73 -28.00 -15.34
C SER A 333 -2.49 -29.07 -16.12
N ASP A 334 -3.32 -29.88 -15.45
CA ASP A 334 -4.03 -31.02 -16.02
C ASP A 334 -5.54 -30.97 -15.69
N GLY A 335 -5.88 -30.48 -14.50
CA GLY A 335 -7.24 -30.40 -13.96
C GLY A 335 -7.62 -29.00 -13.46
N TYR A 336 -8.35 -28.93 -12.34
CA TYR A 336 -8.70 -27.67 -11.67
C TYR A 336 -8.79 -27.80 -10.14
N ILE A 337 -8.29 -26.79 -9.43
CA ILE A 337 -8.30 -26.75 -7.95
C ILE A 337 -9.73 -26.68 -7.40
N VAL A 338 -10.18 -27.77 -6.78
CA VAL A 338 -11.50 -27.92 -6.13
C VAL A 338 -11.56 -27.35 -4.72
N SER A 339 -10.44 -27.28 -4.00
CA SER A 339 -10.42 -26.71 -2.64
C SER A 339 -9.11 -25.99 -2.30
N TYR A 340 -9.25 -24.94 -1.49
CA TYR A 340 -8.17 -24.11 -0.94
C TYR A 340 -8.38 -24.08 0.57
N THR A 341 -7.43 -24.62 1.34
CA THR A 341 -7.48 -24.67 2.80
C THR A 341 -6.23 -23.99 3.35
N TRP A 342 -6.40 -23.16 4.38
CA TRP A 342 -5.33 -22.41 5.02
C TRP A 342 -5.17 -22.86 6.47
N ASP A 343 -3.93 -23.15 6.89
CA ASP A 343 -3.51 -23.02 8.29
C ASP A 343 -2.86 -21.64 8.44
N PHE A 344 -3.29 -20.83 9.40
CA PHE A 344 -2.76 -19.48 9.60
C PHE A 344 -1.50 -19.43 10.47
N GLY A 345 -1.02 -20.57 10.98
CA GLY A 345 0.19 -20.65 11.82
C GLY A 345 -0.02 -20.20 13.26
N ASP A 346 -1.22 -19.75 13.64
CA ASP A 346 -1.62 -19.43 15.02
C ASP A 346 -2.45 -20.55 15.69
N GLY A 347 -2.64 -21.68 14.99
CA GLY A 347 -3.49 -22.80 15.41
C GLY A 347 -4.95 -22.71 14.94
N THR A 348 -5.28 -21.71 14.11
CA THR A 348 -6.59 -21.58 13.45
C THR A 348 -6.49 -21.78 11.94
N SER A 349 -7.62 -22.05 11.29
CA SER A 349 -7.67 -22.40 9.87
C SER A 349 -8.87 -21.79 9.13
N GLY A 350 -8.73 -21.65 7.82
CA GLY A 350 -9.73 -21.07 6.91
C GLY A 350 -9.84 -21.82 5.59
N ASN A 351 -10.86 -21.50 4.78
CA ASN A 351 -11.07 -22.12 3.48
C ASN A 351 -11.52 -21.08 2.44
N GLY A 352 -11.00 -21.16 1.22
CA GLY A 352 -11.35 -20.28 0.10
C GLY A 352 -10.15 -19.74 -0.69
N LYS A 353 -10.38 -19.41 -1.97
CA LYS A 353 -9.35 -18.86 -2.87
C LYS A 353 -8.86 -17.46 -2.45
N LYS A 354 -9.71 -16.71 -1.73
CA LYS A 354 -9.34 -15.51 -0.97
C LYS A 354 -9.98 -15.60 0.42
N VAL A 355 -9.22 -15.27 1.46
CA VAL A 355 -9.67 -15.36 2.87
C VAL A 355 -9.22 -14.14 3.65
N SER A 356 -9.87 -13.89 4.80
CA SER A 356 -9.43 -12.88 5.77
C SER A 356 -9.26 -13.52 7.14
N HIS A 357 -8.11 -13.31 7.78
CA HIS A 357 -7.83 -13.79 9.15
C HIS A 357 -7.39 -12.64 10.06
N THR A 358 -7.53 -12.81 11.38
CA THR A 358 -7.22 -11.78 12.40
C THR A 358 -6.38 -12.38 13.51
N TYR A 359 -5.16 -11.89 13.66
CA TYR A 359 -4.18 -12.41 14.63
C TYR A 359 -4.26 -11.66 15.95
N ALA A 360 -4.25 -12.39 17.07
CA ALA A 360 -4.48 -11.85 18.41
C ALA A 360 -3.21 -11.32 19.11
N ALA A 361 -2.01 -11.58 18.56
CA ALA A 361 -0.72 -11.20 19.11
C ALA A 361 0.25 -10.77 17.98
N PRO A 362 1.29 -9.97 18.28
CA PRO A 362 2.28 -9.57 17.29
C PRO A 362 3.32 -10.68 17.05
N GLY A 363 3.84 -10.77 15.83
CA GLY A 363 4.82 -11.78 15.42
C GLY A 363 4.75 -12.10 13.93
N ASP A 364 5.68 -12.94 13.48
CA ASP A 364 5.71 -13.48 12.12
C ASP A 364 5.02 -14.85 12.11
N TYR A 365 3.92 -14.97 11.37
CA TYR A 365 3.15 -16.20 11.24
C TYR A 365 3.39 -16.84 9.87
N ILE A 366 3.56 -18.17 9.82
CA ILE A 366 3.72 -18.92 8.57
C ILE A 366 2.35 -19.43 8.14
N ALA A 367 1.68 -18.70 7.25
CA ALA A 367 0.40 -19.13 6.69
C ALA A 367 0.66 -20.20 5.61
N THR A 368 0.18 -21.41 5.85
CA THR A 368 0.33 -22.55 4.94
C THR A 368 -0.95 -22.74 4.14
N LEU A 369 -0.86 -22.50 2.83
CA LEU A 369 -1.90 -22.87 1.87
C LEU A 369 -1.75 -24.35 1.51
N THR A 370 -2.84 -25.09 1.57
CA THR A 370 -3.00 -26.39 0.89
C THR A 370 -4.03 -26.25 -0.21
N VAL A 371 -3.66 -26.61 -1.45
CA VAL A 371 -4.60 -26.74 -2.57
C VAL A 371 -4.80 -28.20 -2.94
N LYS A 372 -5.98 -28.50 -3.49
CA LYS A 372 -6.36 -29.83 -3.98
C LYS A 372 -7.04 -29.72 -5.33
N ASP A 373 -6.67 -30.57 -6.28
CA ASP A 373 -7.28 -30.74 -7.60
C ASP A 373 -8.49 -31.71 -7.61
N ASP A 374 -9.12 -31.87 -8.78
CA ASP A 374 -10.30 -32.70 -9.00
C ASP A 374 -10.00 -34.20 -9.09
N ASP A 375 -8.83 -34.61 -9.59
CA ASP A 375 -8.35 -36.01 -9.56
C ASP A 375 -7.92 -36.48 -8.15
N GLY A 376 -7.63 -35.52 -7.26
CA GLY A 376 -7.53 -35.72 -5.83
C GLY A 376 -6.16 -35.50 -5.19
N ALA A 377 -5.13 -35.08 -5.95
CA ALA A 377 -3.82 -34.78 -5.37
C ALA A 377 -3.81 -33.44 -4.63
N VAL A 378 -2.68 -33.13 -3.99
CA VAL A 378 -2.52 -31.96 -3.12
C VAL A 378 -1.14 -31.36 -3.23
N ASP A 379 -1.05 -30.05 -3.03
CA ASP A 379 0.21 -29.32 -2.92
C ASP A 379 0.11 -28.20 -1.88
N THR A 380 1.27 -27.71 -1.43
CA THR A 380 1.37 -26.76 -0.32
C THR A 380 2.43 -25.70 -0.55
N ASP A 381 2.05 -24.44 -0.32
CA ASP A 381 2.95 -23.28 -0.35
C ASP A 381 2.74 -22.43 0.92
N THR A 382 3.74 -21.62 1.28
CA THR A 382 3.77 -20.87 2.54
C THR A 382 4.10 -19.40 2.31
N ALA A 383 3.26 -18.51 2.86
CA ALA A 383 3.53 -17.08 2.90
C ALA A 383 3.80 -16.62 4.34
N VAL A 384 4.72 -15.67 4.52
CA VAL A 384 4.93 -15.04 5.84
C VAL A 384 3.88 -13.94 6.03
N VAL A 385 3.32 -13.87 7.24
CA VAL A 385 2.37 -12.84 7.66
C VAL A 385 2.96 -12.09 8.86
N HIS A 386 3.46 -10.89 8.61
CA HIS A 386 4.05 -10.01 9.60
C HIS A 386 2.95 -9.22 10.32
N ILE A 387 2.73 -9.52 11.61
CA ILE A 387 1.74 -8.84 12.45
C ILE A 387 2.46 -7.92 13.43
N TYR A 388 2.29 -6.63 13.23
CA TYR A 388 2.84 -5.61 14.12
C TYR A 388 1.88 -5.32 15.27
N GLU A 389 2.43 -4.99 16.44
CA GLU A 389 1.64 -4.54 17.58
C GLU A 389 0.99 -3.19 17.22
N THR A 390 -0.34 -3.13 17.29
CA THR A 390 -1.09 -1.89 17.06
C THR A 390 -0.64 -0.86 18.07
N ALA A 391 -0.01 0.22 17.61
CA ALA A 391 0.49 1.28 18.48
C ALA A 391 -0.67 1.82 19.35
N VAL A 392 -0.60 1.55 20.66
CA VAL A 392 -1.65 1.94 21.61
C VAL A 392 -1.53 3.43 21.86
N ASN A 393 -2.23 4.22 21.04
CA ASN A 393 -2.31 5.68 21.09
C ASN A 393 -2.24 6.18 22.53
N GLN A 394 -1.14 6.83 22.88
CA GLN A 394 -0.88 7.25 24.26
C GLN A 394 -1.83 8.40 24.64
N LYS A 395 -1.79 8.81 25.91
CA LYS A 395 -2.54 10.00 26.32
C LYS A 395 -1.70 11.25 26.10
N PRO A 396 -2.27 12.33 25.54
CA PRO A 396 -1.57 13.60 25.38
C PRO A 396 -1.20 14.18 26.75
N VAL A 397 -0.12 14.97 26.78
CA VAL A 397 0.46 15.55 27.99
C VAL A 397 0.17 17.06 28.02
N PRO A 398 -0.89 17.51 28.73
CA PRO A 398 -1.21 18.94 28.87
C PRO A 398 -0.21 19.65 29.78
N ILE A 399 0.25 20.83 29.36
CA ILE A 399 1.18 21.68 30.12
C ILE A 399 0.70 23.14 30.13
N ILE A 400 0.33 23.66 31.31
CA ILE A 400 -0.13 25.04 31.50
C ILE A 400 1.06 25.98 31.74
N THR A 401 1.36 26.84 30.77
CA THR A 401 2.21 28.01 30.96
C THR A 401 1.34 29.24 31.22
N VAL A 402 1.44 29.79 32.43
CA VAL A 402 0.79 31.04 32.88
C VAL A 402 1.62 31.63 34.03
N LYS A 403 1.48 32.93 34.30
CA LYS A 403 1.99 33.57 35.52
C LYS A 403 1.23 33.10 36.77
N SER A 404 1.85 33.16 37.94
CA SER A 404 1.24 32.68 39.20
C SER A 404 0.17 33.62 39.75
N HIS A 405 0.29 34.93 39.52
CA HIS A 405 -0.60 35.94 40.10
C HIS A 405 -0.98 37.04 39.09
N ALA A 406 -2.07 37.76 39.33
CA ALA A 406 -2.58 38.89 38.54
C ALA A 406 -3.46 39.82 39.37
N HIS A 407 -3.92 40.95 38.83
CA HIS A 407 -4.96 41.78 39.45
C HIS A 407 -6.34 41.60 38.80
N VAL A 408 -7.39 41.97 39.53
CA VAL A 408 -8.76 42.11 38.98
C VAL A 408 -8.75 42.97 37.70
N GLY A 409 -9.36 42.45 36.64
CA GLY A 409 -9.48 43.11 35.33
C GLY A 409 -8.27 42.96 34.40
N GLU A 410 -7.13 42.45 34.88
CA GLU A 410 -5.95 42.22 34.04
C GLU A 410 -6.17 41.11 33.02
N LEU A 411 -5.71 41.31 31.77
CA LEU A 411 -5.81 40.32 30.70
C LEU A 411 -4.60 39.37 30.73
N ILE A 412 -4.85 38.10 31.04
CA ILE A 412 -3.82 37.09 31.31
C ILE A 412 -3.74 36.11 30.13
N GLU A 413 -2.54 35.88 29.60
CA GLU A 413 -2.30 34.83 28.60
C GLU A 413 -2.23 33.45 29.26
N PHE A 414 -3.04 32.52 28.77
CA PHE A 414 -3.00 31.10 29.13
C PHE A 414 -2.49 30.30 27.94
N ASN A 415 -1.31 29.70 28.09
CA ASN A 415 -0.55 29.15 26.96
C ASN A 415 -0.28 27.65 27.16
N ALA A 416 -0.81 26.84 26.25
CA ALA A 416 -0.67 25.38 26.22
C ALA A 416 0.37 24.91 25.19
N SER A 417 1.22 25.80 24.65
CA SER A 417 2.14 25.49 23.54
C SER A 417 3.12 24.34 23.79
N LYS A 418 3.47 24.11 25.07
CA LYS A 418 4.34 23.02 25.53
C LYS A 418 3.61 21.68 25.70
N SER A 419 2.29 21.64 25.56
CA SER A 419 1.54 20.39 25.55
C SER A 419 1.90 19.60 24.29
N TYR A 420 2.15 18.31 24.46
CA TYR A 420 2.58 17.42 23.38
C TYR A 420 1.82 16.09 23.47
N ASP A 421 1.93 15.30 22.41
CA ASP A 421 1.36 13.96 22.33
C ASP A 421 2.50 12.99 22.00
N PRO A 422 2.68 11.85 22.70
CA PRO A 422 3.87 11.01 22.53
C PRO A 422 3.99 10.35 21.16
N ASP A 423 2.86 10.01 20.53
CA ASP A 423 2.75 9.24 19.29
C ASP A 423 1.78 9.86 18.26
N GLY A 424 1.30 11.08 18.51
CA GLY A 424 0.31 11.76 17.67
C GLY A 424 0.37 13.28 17.69
N SER A 425 -0.80 13.93 17.74
CA SER A 425 -0.97 15.38 17.70
C SER A 425 -2.24 15.84 18.44
N ILE A 426 -2.09 16.89 19.26
CA ILE A 426 -3.22 17.49 20.00
C ILE A 426 -4.07 18.35 19.06
N ILE A 427 -5.31 17.91 18.80
CA ILE A 427 -6.28 18.57 17.94
C ILE A 427 -7.21 19.54 18.68
N ASN A 428 -7.39 19.39 20.00
CA ASN A 428 -8.29 20.23 20.80
C ASN A 428 -7.68 20.60 22.16
N TYR A 429 -7.97 21.83 22.59
CA TYR A 429 -7.50 22.44 23.84
C TYR A 429 -8.70 23.15 24.49
N VAL A 430 -9.07 22.76 25.70
CA VAL A 430 -10.22 23.31 26.43
C VAL A 430 -9.75 23.84 27.79
N TRP A 431 -9.91 25.14 28.00
CA TRP A 431 -9.58 25.83 29.24
C TRP A 431 -10.82 26.03 30.09
N LYS A 432 -10.74 25.77 31.40
CA LYS A 432 -11.77 26.11 32.39
C LYS A 432 -11.12 26.97 33.46
N PHE A 433 -11.54 28.23 33.59
CA PHE A 433 -10.79 29.22 34.38
C PHE A 433 -11.08 29.20 35.89
N GLY A 434 -12.00 28.35 36.34
CA GLY A 434 -12.40 28.24 37.76
C GLY A 434 -13.43 29.29 38.21
N ASP A 435 -13.71 30.31 37.40
CA ASP A 435 -14.75 31.33 37.63
C ASP A 435 -16.10 30.99 36.97
N GLY A 436 -16.18 29.85 36.30
CA GLY A 436 -17.33 29.40 35.49
C GLY A 436 -17.19 29.63 33.99
N LYS A 437 -16.20 30.39 33.51
CA LYS A 437 -15.93 30.56 32.08
C LYS A 437 -15.09 29.40 31.52
N VAL A 438 -15.27 29.15 30.22
CA VAL A 438 -14.56 28.15 29.40
C VAL A 438 -14.13 28.82 28.10
N ASP A 439 -12.97 28.44 27.56
CA ASP A 439 -12.48 28.91 26.25
C ASP A 439 -11.66 27.83 25.52
N HIS A 440 -11.45 27.98 24.22
CA HIS A 440 -10.88 26.96 23.33
C HIS A 440 -9.70 27.49 22.52
N GLY A 441 -8.54 26.85 22.62
CA GLY A 441 -7.36 27.20 21.83
C GLY A 441 -6.02 26.87 22.49
N LYS A 442 -4.97 26.75 21.66
CA LYS A 442 -3.59 26.46 22.10
C LYS A 442 -2.98 27.60 22.94
N THR A 443 -3.43 28.83 22.70
CA THR A 443 -3.23 29.99 23.57
C THR A 443 -4.55 30.77 23.61
N VAL A 444 -4.97 31.21 24.80
CA VAL A 444 -6.19 31.99 25.04
C VAL A 444 -5.92 33.13 26.01
N PHE A 445 -6.83 34.10 26.11
CA PHE A 445 -6.70 35.25 27.00
C PHE A 445 -7.95 35.40 27.88
N HIS A 446 -7.75 35.57 29.19
CA HIS A 446 -8.85 35.67 30.15
C HIS A 446 -8.55 36.70 31.25
N SER A 447 -9.60 37.31 31.81
CA SER A 447 -9.53 38.22 32.95
C SER A 447 -10.60 37.91 34.00
N TYR A 448 -10.22 38.09 35.27
CA TYR A 448 -11.05 37.81 36.44
C TYR A 448 -11.64 39.10 37.03
N SER A 449 -12.92 39.06 37.40
CA SER A 449 -13.69 40.23 37.88
C SER A 449 -13.69 40.41 39.40
N THR A 450 -13.11 39.49 40.15
CA THR A 450 -13.07 39.48 41.63
C THR A 450 -11.76 38.89 42.12
N PRO A 451 -11.24 39.33 43.28
CA PRO A 451 -10.03 38.76 43.86
C PRO A 451 -10.31 37.36 44.42
N GLY A 452 -9.29 36.50 44.45
CA GLY A 452 -9.39 35.11 44.90
C GLY A 452 -8.37 34.18 44.24
N VAL A 453 -8.30 32.93 44.71
CA VAL A 453 -7.46 31.89 44.09
C VAL A 453 -8.32 31.05 43.15
N TYR A 454 -7.97 31.05 41.87
CA TYR A 454 -8.69 30.32 40.82
C TYR A 454 -7.89 29.10 40.37
N ARG A 455 -8.57 27.95 40.31
CA ARG A 455 -8.00 26.69 39.82
C ARG A 455 -8.33 26.53 38.35
N VAL A 456 -7.35 26.76 37.48
CA VAL A 456 -7.49 26.64 36.04
C VAL A 456 -7.21 25.21 35.60
N GLU A 457 -8.12 24.60 34.86
CA GLU A 457 -7.95 23.29 34.23
C GLU A 457 -7.71 23.46 32.71
N LEU A 458 -6.74 22.72 32.19
CA LEU A 458 -6.54 22.51 30.75
C LEU A 458 -6.83 21.04 30.44
N VAL A 459 -7.82 20.79 29.59
CA VAL A 459 -8.09 19.49 28.97
C VAL A 459 -7.56 19.51 27.54
N VAL A 460 -6.87 18.45 27.12
CA VAL A 460 -6.40 18.28 25.73
C VAL A 460 -6.92 16.98 25.15
N VAL A 461 -7.13 16.96 23.83
CA VAL A 461 -7.57 15.78 23.06
C VAL A 461 -6.71 15.62 21.82
N ASP A 462 -6.31 14.40 21.52
CA ASP A 462 -5.47 14.04 20.37
C ASP A 462 -6.27 13.60 19.13
N ASN A 463 -5.56 13.27 18.05
CA ASN A 463 -6.13 12.71 16.82
C ASN A 463 -6.62 11.25 16.94
N GLY A 464 -6.32 10.53 18.03
CA GLY A 464 -6.91 9.23 18.36
C GLY A 464 -8.23 9.33 19.15
N GLY A 465 -8.57 10.54 19.62
CA GLY A 465 -9.71 10.80 20.49
C GLY A 465 -9.46 10.57 21.99
N PHE A 466 -8.22 10.25 22.40
CA PHE A 466 -7.88 10.14 23.82
C PHE A 466 -7.73 11.53 24.43
N SER A 467 -8.01 11.61 25.74
CA SER A 467 -7.98 12.88 26.47
C SER A 467 -7.34 12.76 27.85
N ASN A 468 -6.79 13.89 28.27
CA ASN A 468 -6.08 14.07 29.53
C ASN A 468 -6.25 15.51 30.02
N SER A 469 -6.09 15.76 31.33
CA SER A 469 -6.13 17.13 31.86
C SER A 469 -5.06 17.39 32.92
N THR A 470 -4.69 18.65 33.04
CA THR A 470 -3.86 19.17 34.14
C THR A 470 -4.48 20.44 34.70
N ASN A 471 -4.02 20.87 35.87
CA ASN A 471 -4.56 22.04 36.53
C ASN A 471 -3.48 22.84 37.28
N ARG A 472 -3.68 24.16 37.36
CA ARG A 472 -2.77 25.10 38.00
C ARG A 472 -3.56 26.24 38.64
N ASN A 473 -3.13 26.66 39.83
CA ASN A 473 -3.75 27.80 40.50
C ASN A 473 -3.15 29.12 40.00
N ILE A 474 -3.98 30.16 39.98
CA ILE A 474 -3.59 31.57 39.82
C ILE A 474 -4.25 32.40 40.92
N THR A 475 -3.50 33.29 41.57
CA THR A 475 -4.05 34.22 42.58
C THR A 475 -4.39 35.55 41.92
N ILE A 476 -5.60 36.05 42.15
CA ILE A 476 -6.07 37.34 41.68
C ILE A 476 -6.15 38.27 42.88
N TYR A 477 -5.26 39.26 42.91
CA TYR A 477 -5.22 40.30 43.93
C TYR A 477 -6.22 41.42 43.60
N SER A 478 -6.53 42.25 44.59
CA SER A 478 -7.34 43.43 44.35
C SER A 478 -6.60 44.39 43.40
N SER A 479 -7.34 45.18 42.62
CA SER A 479 -6.72 46.29 41.88
C SER A 479 -6.50 47.47 42.84
N SER A 480 -5.42 47.41 43.61
CA SER A 480 -4.94 48.51 44.46
C SER A 480 -4.47 49.66 43.57
N GLY A 481 -5.32 50.68 43.38
CA GLY A 481 -5.14 51.73 42.39
C GLY A 481 -3.93 52.65 42.62
N GLY A 482 -2.73 52.19 42.24
CA GLY A 482 -1.48 52.96 42.25
C GLY A 482 -0.86 53.24 43.63
N ALA A 483 -1.51 52.82 44.71
CA ALA A 483 -0.96 52.87 46.06
C ALA A 483 -0.20 51.56 46.35
N GLY A 484 1.10 51.55 46.02
CA GLY A 484 2.02 50.49 46.43
C GLY A 484 2.26 50.45 47.94
N VAL A 485 3.08 49.51 48.39
CA VAL A 485 3.40 49.30 49.81
C VAL A 485 3.96 50.55 50.50
N LYS A 486 3.65 50.74 51.78
CA LYS A 486 4.29 51.73 52.66
C LYS A 486 4.73 51.10 53.97
N ALA A 487 5.96 51.38 54.38
CA ALA A 487 6.54 50.83 55.59
C ALA A 487 6.14 51.66 56.84
N HIS A 488 5.63 50.98 57.86
CA HIS A 488 5.45 51.55 59.20
C HIS A 488 6.26 50.74 60.21
N LEU A 489 6.87 51.42 61.19
CA LEU A 489 7.68 50.78 62.22
C LEU A 489 7.38 51.39 63.59
N SER A 490 7.05 50.51 64.54
CA SER A 490 6.98 50.82 65.96
C SER A 490 7.92 49.89 66.75
N ILE A 491 8.65 50.45 67.70
CA ILE A 491 9.67 49.74 68.51
C ILE A 491 9.32 49.89 69.99
N GLU A 492 9.13 48.78 70.70
CA GLU A 492 8.85 48.80 72.14
C GLU A 492 9.73 47.79 72.93
N PRO A 493 10.47 48.24 73.97
CA PRO A 493 10.76 49.63 74.32
C PRO A 493 11.87 50.23 73.43
N ASN A 494 11.73 51.50 73.03
CA ASN A 494 12.77 52.22 72.28
C ASN A 494 14.04 52.55 73.09
N THR A 495 14.02 52.31 74.41
CA THR A 495 15.19 52.36 75.28
C THR A 495 15.19 51.16 76.22
N ALA A 496 16.27 50.37 76.20
CA ALA A 496 16.39 49.13 76.96
C ALA A 496 17.78 48.96 77.60
N TYR A 497 17.99 47.86 78.31
CA TYR A 497 19.31 47.46 78.82
C TYR A 497 19.89 46.28 78.01
N VAL A 498 21.21 46.08 78.06
CA VAL A 498 21.88 44.94 77.39
C VAL A 498 21.21 43.59 77.70
N ASN A 499 20.91 42.83 76.64
CA ASN A 499 20.16 41.57 76.62
C ASN A 499 18.65 41.67 76.95
N SER A 500 18.07 42.87 77.02
CA SER A 500 16.60 43.02 77.04
C SER A 500 15.99 42.63 75.69
N ILE A 501 14.81 42.01 75.71
CA ILE A 501 14.00 41.77 74.50
C ILE A 501 13.34 43.08 74.10
N ILE A 502 13.43 43.42 72.81
CA ILE A 502 12.69 44.52 72.17
C ILE A 502 11.82 43.93 71.07
N ILE A 503 10.59 44.46 70.95
CA ILE A 503 9.61 44.07 69.94
C ILE A 503 9.65 45.10 68.80
N PHE A 504 9.64 44.60 67.57
CA PHE A 504 9.59 45.38 66.35
C PHE A 504 8.29 45.03 65.63
N ASN A 505 7.46 46.04 65.39
CA ASN A 505 6.11 45.85 64.90
C ASN A 505 5.80 46.75 63.69
N ALA A 506 5.48 46.10 62.57
CA ALA A 506 5.13 46.69 61.29
C ALA A 506 3.64 46.57 60.93
N THR A 507 2.74 46.18 61.85
CA THR A 507 1.30 45.98 61.55
C THR A 507 0.55 47.22 61.09
N GLY A 508 1.15 48.42 61.20
CA GLY A 508 0.62 49.66 60.64
C GLY A 508 1.04 49.95 59.20
N SER A 509 1.74 49.03 58.54
CA SER A 509 2.20 49.18 57.14
C SER A 509 1.02 49.08 56.17
N GLU A 510 1.06 49.84 55.09
CA GLU A 510 -0.02 49.91 54.10
C GLU A 510 0.32 49.12 52.82
N GLY A 511 -0.71 48.68 52.09
CA GLY A 511 -0.59 47.86 50.88
C GLY A 511 -0.66 46.35 51.14
N GLU A 512 -0.67 45.54 50.07
CA GLU A 512 -0.50 44.09 50.17
C GLU A 512 1.01 43.80 50.30
N ILE A 513 1.43 43.15 51.39
CA ILE A 513 2.85 42.92 51.73
C ILE A 513 3.11 41.41 51.82
N GLU A 514 4.03 40.90 51.01
CA GLU A 514 4.45 39.50 51.04
C GLU A 514 5.57 39.26 52.07
N THR A 515 6.53 40.21 52.18
CA THR A 515 7.74 40.02 52.99
C THR A 515 8.15 41.30 53.74
N TYR A 516 8.60 41.11 54.98
CA TYR A 516 9.24 42.11 55.85
C TYR A 516 10.73 41.76 55.99
N ILE A 517 11.61 42.71 55.70
CA ILE A 517 13.07 42.58 55.87
C ILE A 517 13.51 43.55 56.95
N TRP A 518 14.02 43.00 58.05
CA TRP A 518 14.50 43.72 59.22
C TRP A 518 16.04 43.76 59.22
N GLU A 519 16.61 44.94 59.44
CA GLU A 519 18.05 45.10 59.68
C GLU A 519 18.24 45.79 61.03
N PHE A 520 18.79 45.09 62.03
CA PHE A 520 18.80 45.59 63.41
C PHE A 520 19.98 46.52 63.74
N GLY A 521 20.85 46.84 62.78
CA GLY A 521 22.01 47.71 62.98
C GLY A 521 23.15 47.11 63.83
N ASP A 522 22.96 45.97 64.50
CA ASP A 522 24.01 45.23 65.23
C ASP A 522 24.76 44.20 64.37
N GLY A 523 24.51 44.19 63.06
CA GLY A 523 25.05 43.24 62.09
C GLY A 523 24.20 41.99 61.89
N LYS A 524 22.99 41.92 62.47
CA LYS A 524 22.02 40.86 62.23
C LYS A 524 20.80 41.41 61.48
N ASN A 525 20.28 40.60 60.56
CA ASN A 525 19.07 40.87 59.79
C ASN A 525 18.08 39.69 59.93
N LEU A 526 16.80 39.92 59.65
CA LEU A 526 15.74 38.89 59.62
C LEU A 526 14.76 39.15 58.47
N THR A 527 14.54 38.14 57.63
CA THR A 527 13.48 38.16 56.59
C THR A 527 12.32 37.27 57.05
N THR A 528 11.09 37.76 56.97
CA THR A 528 9.89 37.07 57.50
C THR A 528 8.61 37.54 56.82
N SER A 529 7.57 36.71 56.78
CA SER A 529 6.20 37.11 56.40
C SER A 529 5.37 37.61 57.59
N SER A 530 5.90 37.55 58.82
CA SER A 530 5.26 38.11 60.01
C SER A 530 5.57 39.61 60.16
N PRO A 531 4.56 40.50 60.32
CA PRO A 531 4.78 41.92 60.60
C PRO A 531 5.38 42.19 61.98
N VAL A 532 5.50 41.19 62.85
CA VAL A 532 6.07 41.33 64.21
C VAL A 532 7.26 40.38 64.39
N CYS A 533 8.35 40.90 64.94
CA CYS A 533 9.49 40.11 65.40
C CYS A 533 10.07 40.67 66.71
N ASN A 534 11.10 40.01 67.26
CA ASN A 534 11.82 40.49 68.44
C ASN A 534 13.34 40.36 68.26
N HIS A 535 14.10 41.16 69.02
CA HIS A 535 15.56 41.16 69.00
C HIS A 535 16.18 41.37 70.39
N THR A 536 17.46 41.07 70.53
CA THR A 536 18.28 41.36 71.72
C THR A 536 19.66 41.87 71.34
N TYR A 537 20.12 42.92 72.03
CA TYR A 537 21.40 43.57 71.81
C TYR A 537 22.39 43.24 72.92
N SER A 538 23.57 42.73 72.56
CA SER A 538 24.59 42.23 73.49
C SER A 538 25.63 43.28 73.93
N LYS A 539 25.50 44.53 73.45
CA LYS A 539 26.38 45.67 73.77
C LYS A 539 25.53 46.93 73.97
N PRO A 540 26.01 47.90 74.77
CA PRO A 540 25.41 49.23 74.83
C PRO A 540 25.66 50.00 73.53
N GLY A 541 24.76 50.91 73.18
CA GLY A 541 24.86 51.73 71.97
C GLY A 541 23.50 52.24 71.48
N THR A 542 23.53 53.11 70.47
CA THR A 542 22.33 53.47 69.70
C THR A 542 22.38 52.72 68.38
N TYR A 543 21.32 52.00 68.06
CA TYR A 543 21.19 51.20 66.85
C TYR A 543 20.12 51.79 65.93
N PHE A 544 20.44 51.91 64.64
CA PHE A 544 19.47 52.21 63.60
C PHE A 544 18.86 50.90 63.12
N VAL A 545 17.54 50.81 63.15
CA VAL A 545 16.79 49.63 62.71
C VAL A 545 16.03 49.99 61.45
N ASN A 546 16.38 49.33 60.34
CA ASN A 546 15.68 49.48 59.07
C ASN A 546 14.61 48.41 58.95
N LEU A 547 13.43 48.81 58.48
CA LEU A 547 12.44 47.92 57.90
C LEU A 547 12.36 48.21 56.39
N THR A 548 12.40 47.15 55.58
CA THR A 548 11.90 47.17 54.20
C THR A 548 10.66 46.28 54.12
N VAL A 549 9.54 46.81 53.64
CA VAL A 549 8.38 46.00 53.24
C VAL A 549 8.46 45.71 51.74
N VAL A 550 8.00 44.54 51.31
CA VAL A 550 8.04 44.08 49.91
C VAL A 550 6.65 43.57 49.49
N GLY A 551 6.11 44.14 48.41
CA GLY A 551 4.84 43.74 47.79
C GLY A 551 4.98 42.57 46.81
N PRO A 552 3.87 41.91 46.41
CA PRO A 552 3.88 40.72 45.54
C PRO A 552 4.52 40.93 44.16
N ASP A 553 4.51 42.16 43.63
CA ASP A 553 5.06 42.52 42.33
C ASP A 553 6.45 43.19 42.46
N GLY A 554 7.05 43.12 43.66
CA GLY A 554 8.39 43.59 43.96
C GLY A 554 8.50 45.07 44.33
N GLU A 555 7.38 45.75 44.61
CA GLU A 555 7.41 47.10 45.15
C GLU A 555 8.03 47.10 46.54
N THR A 556 8.84 48.12 46.88
CA THR A 556 9.45 48.22 48.21
C THR A 556 9.33 49.63 48.76
N ASP A 557 9.01 49.72 50.05
CA ASP A 557 9.17 50.95 50.83
C ASP A 557 9.98 50.70 52.11
N LYS A 558 10.59 51.75 52.66
CA LYS A 558 11.54 51.66 53.77
C LYS A 558 11.32 52.73 54.82
N VAL A 559 11.41 52.31 56.08
CA VAL A 559 11.38 53.18 57.26
C VAL A 559 12.51 52.79 58.21
N SER A 560 13.07 53.77 58.91
CA SER A 560 14.15 53.56 59.87
C SER A 560 13.81 54.23 61.20
N GLU A 561 14.01 53.51 62.31
CA GLU A 561 13.83 54.02 63.67
C GLU A 561 15.03 53.68 64.54
N ILE A 562 15.17 54.34 65.70
CA ILE A 562 16.31 54.12 66.62
C ILE A 562 15.93 53.37 67.89
N VAL A 563 16.86 52.56 68.39
CA VAL A 563 16.75 51.94 69.72
C VAL A 563 18.04 52.16 70.53
N VAL A 564 17.89 52.55 71.80
CA VAL A 564 19.00 52.91 72.70
C VAL A 564 19.21 51.84 73.76
N ILE A 565 20.38 51.23 73.77
CA ILE A 565 20.75 50.13 74.67
C ILE A 565 21.75 50.65 75.71
N LYS A 566 21.36 50.56 76.99
CA LYS A 566 22.15 51.01 78.14
C LYS A 566 22.89 49.85 78.79
N GLU A 567 24.03 50.13 79.42
CA GLU A 567 24.73 49.14 80.24
C GLU A 567 23.86 48.70 81.43
N ASN A 568 23.90 47.40 81.75
CA ASN A 568 23.23 46.86 82.92
C ASN A 568 23.77 47.51 84.20
N TRP A 569 22.88 47.92 85.10
CA TRP A 569 23.22 48.58 86.36
C TRP A 569 24.18 47.72 87.21
N LYS A 570 25.45 48.16 87.30
CA LYS A 570 26.34 47.72 88.38
C LYS A 570 25.84 48.30 89.68
N LYS A 571 25.29 47.44 90.54
CA LYS A 571 24.99 47.80 91.93
C LYS A 571 26.30 47.73 92.73
N ASP A 572 27.02 48.84 92.75
CA ASP A 572 28.23 48.96 93.57
C ASP A 572 27.87 48.78 95.06
N THR A 573 28.39 47.70 95.65
CA THR A 573 28.35 47.47 97.09
C THR A 573 29.74 47.72 97.68
N PRO A 574 29.95 48.80 98.45
CA PRO A 574 31.20 49.02 99.17
C PRO A 574 31.46 47.87 100.14
N GLY A 575 32.63 47.25 100.04
CA GLY A 575 32.96 46.05 100.81
C GLY A 575 33.38 46.36 102.25
N PHE A 576 32.94 45.52 103.18
CA PHE A 576 33.68 45.23 104.41
C PHE A 576 34.17 43.78 104.32
N GLY A 577 35.50 43.59 104.44
CA GLY A 577 36.14 42.31 104.16
C GLY A 577 36.34 41.43 105.39
N ILE A 578 36.40 40.12 105.17
CA ILE A 578 37.02 39.15 106.08
C ILE A 578 37.89 38.19 105.25
N PRO A 579 39.21 38.22 105.45
CA PRO A 579 40.03 37.03 105.27
C PRO A 579 41.01 36.83 106.44
N LEU A 580 41.02 35.64 107.07
CA LEU A 580 42.22 34.82 107.35
C LEU A 580 41.94 33.64 108.30
N ALA A 581 42.54 32.50 107.98
CA ALA A 581 42.86 31.37 108.86
C ALA A 581 43.74 30.42 108.02
N LEU A 582 44.95 29.98 108.35
CA LEU A 582 45.91 30.25 109.44
C LEU A 582 47.17 30.97 108.82
N LEU A 583 48.28 31.31 109.50
CA LEU A 583 48.79 31.04 110.86
C LEU A 583 49.48 32.31 111.43
N SER A 584 50.28 32.15 112.49
CA SER A 584 50.99 33.15 113.29
C SER A 584 52.38 33.56 112.78
N PHE A 585 52.77 34.82 113.05
CA PHE A 585 53.79 35.08 114.09
C PHE A 585 53.58 36.47 114.72
N ILE A 586 53.44 36.51 116.07
CA ILE A 586 53.87 37.56 117.02
C ILE A 586 53.68 39.05 116.56
N ILE A 587 52.85 39.89 117.18
CA ILE A 587 52.39 40.01 118.61
C ILE A 587 51.18 41.00 118.67
N ILE A 588 50.43 41.34 119.74
CA ILE A 588 50.35 41.06 121.20
C ILE A 588 48.92 41.42 121.72
N ILE A 589 48.43 40.84 122.85
CA ILE A 589 47.37 41.37 123.78
C ILE A 589 45.92 41.61 123.20
N ILE A 590 44.80 41.20 123.82
CA ILE A 590 44.54 40.40 125.04
C ILE A 590 43.08 39.83 125.02
N MET A 591 42.86 38.67 125.68
CA MET A 591 41.64 38.16 126.39
C MET A 591 40.19 38.55 125.92
N ARG A 592 39.14 37.71 126.03
CA ARG A 592 38.98 36.31 126.51
C ARG A 592 37.56 35.79 126.14
N ARG A 593 37.42 34.46 126.09
CA ARG A 593 36.28 33.59 126.56
C ARG A 593 34.82 34.06 126.31
N ARG A 594 33.97 33.21 125.73
CA ARG A 594 33.29 32.06 126.38
C ARG A 594 32.51 32.46 127.65
N THR A 595 31.30 31.96 127.86
CA THR A 595 30.74 30.69 127.34
C THR A 595 29.42 30.90 126.62
#